data_AF-A0A1Z9BS52-F1
#
_entry.id   AF-A0A1Z9BS52-F1
#
_cell.length_a   1.000
_cell.length_b   1.000
_cell.length_c   1.000
_cell.angle_alpha   90.00
_cell.angle_beta   90.00
_cell.angle_gamma   90.00
#
_symmetry.space_group_name_H-M   'P 1'
#
loop_
_entity.id
_entity.type
_entity.pdbx_description
1 polymer ?
#
loop_
_entity_poly.entity_id
_entity_poly.type
_entity_poly.pdbx_seq_one_letter_code
_entity_poly.pdbx_strand_id
1 'polypeptide(L)'
;MERLAGQQRLTALGPAHTMPRVRICRYMTADNQVCIGLAKGDDALLDLTAAGVESITSVLENADPKKRLADLSESDLAEVSYDDVTLLSPIEVQEVWAAGVTYLRSKDARMEESDFSATAYDRVYDAPRPEIFFKSLPEKVVACGDPVGIRHSHDQRLASAQFLMQ
;
A
#
# COMPACT_ATOMS: atom_id res chain seq x y z
N MET A 1 34.88 -42.98 0.53
CA MET A 1 35.16 -41.76 1.31
C MET A 1 34.69 -40.58 0.49
N GLU A 2 33.74 -39.73 0.86
CA GLU A 2 32.73 -39.71 1.91
C GLU A 2 31.76 -38.61 1.44
N ARG A 3 30.45 -38.87 1.53
CA ARG A 3 29.40 -37.88 1.21
C ARG A 3 29.24 -36.97 2.42
N LEU A 4 29.24 -35.65 2.22
CA LEU A 4 28.70 -34.70 3.19
C LEU A 4 27.77 -33.73 2.48
N ALA A 5 26.52 -34.17 2.31
CA ALA A 5 25.40 -33.28 2.05
C ALA A 5 25.05 -32.57 3.37
N GLY A 6 25.32 -31.27 3.43
CA GLY A 6 24.93 -30.41 4.54
C GLY A 6 23.40 -30.28 4.57
N GLN A 7 22.77 -31.04 5.46
CA GLN A 7 21.33 -31.04 5.66
C GLN A 7 20.96 -29.86 6.58
N GLN A 8 20.70 -28.69 5.99
CA GLN A 8 20.10 -27.58 6.72
C GLN A 8 18.64 -27.95 7.05
N ARG A 9 18.41 -28.31 8.32
CA ARG A 9 17.06 -28.41 8.89
C ARG A 9 16.40 -27.04 8.79
N LEU A 10 15.36 -26.93 7.96
CA LEU A 10 14.44 -25.81 7.96
C LEU A 10 13.72 -25.82 9.32
N THR A 11 14.13 -24.94 10.22
CA THR A 11 13.40 -24.71 11.47
C THR A 11 12.00 -24.23 11.10
N ALA A 12 10.98 -24.94 11.56
CA ALA A 12 9.59 -24.56 11.33
C ALA A 12 9.36 -23.11 11.79
N LEU A 13 8.84 -22.28 10.88
CA LEU A 13 8.34 -20.95 11.20
C LEU A 13 7.34 -21.11 12.35
N GLY A 14 7.55 -20.36 13.44
CA GLY A 14 6.63 -20.32 14.58
C GLY A 14 5.20 -19.98 14.14
N PRO A 15 4.19 -20.20 15.00
CA PRO A 15 2.80 -19.99 14.63
C PRO A 15 2.63 -18.61 14.02
N ALA A 16 2.05 -18.57 12.82
CA ALA A 16 1.70 -17.33 12.14
C ALA A 16 0.90 -16.50 13.14
N HIS A 17 1.46 -15.34 13.53
CA HIS A 17 0.74 -14.39 14.34
C HIS A 17 -0.36 -13.82 13.45
N THR A 18 -1.52 -14.47 13.43
CA THR A 18 -2.70 -14.01 12.69
C THR A 18 -3.24 -12.80 13.42
N MET A 19 -2.57 -11.66 13.25
CA MET A 19 -3.14 -10.37 13.65
C MET A 19 -4.43 -10.18 12.85
N PRO A 20 -5.55 -9.84 13.48
CA PRO A 20 -6.74 -9.45 12.75
C PRO A 20 -6.37 -8.31 11.80
N ARG A 21 -6.63 -8.53 10.50
CA ARG A 21 -6.27 -7.58 9.46
C ARG A 21 -7.27 -6.43 9.48
N VAL A 22 -6.85 -5.30 10.02
CA VAL A 22 -7.62 -4.06 9.98
C VAL A 22 -7.47 -3.42 8.59
N ARG A 23 -8.58 -3.04 7.96
CA ARG A 23 -8.61 -2.38 6.66
C ARG A 23 -9.48 -1.13 6.76
N ILE A 24 -8.86 0.03 6.62
CA ILE A 24 -9.53 1.33 6.57
C ILE A 24 -9.57 1.83 5.12
N CYS A 25 -10.62 2.54 4.75
CA CYS A 25 -10.78 3.12 3.43
C CYS A 25 -11.47 4.49 3.50
N ARG A 26 -11.35 5.23 2.39
CA ARG A 26 -12.18 6.39 2.09
C ARG A 26 -13.21 5.96 1.06
N TYR A 27 -14.45 6.40 1.22
CA TYR A 27 -15.50 6.14 0.26
C TYR A 27 -16.37 7.38 0.08
N MET A 28 -17.06 7.44 -1.06
CA MET A 28 -18.01 8.48 -1.39
C MET A 28 -19.41 7.88 -1.44
N THR A 29 -20.36 8.50 -0.76
CA THR A 29 -21.78 8.11 -0.79
C THR A 29 -22.45 8.62 -2.07
N ALA A 30 -23.67 8.13 -2.35
CA ALA A 30 -24.50 8.61 -3.45
C ALA A 30 -24.79 10.13 -3.38
N ASP A 31 -24.76 10.72 -2.17
CA ASP A 31 -24.95 12.16 -1.94
C ASP A 31 -23.63 12.96 -2.06
N ASN A 32 -22.59 12.37 -2.67
CA ASN A 32 -21.25 12.95 -2.83
C ASN A 32 -20.58 13.36 -1.51
N GLN A 33 -20.93 12.71 -0.39
CA GLN A 33 -20.23 12.90 0.87
C GLN A 33 -19.04 11.95 0.95
N VAL A 34 -17.88 12.48 1.35
CA VAL A 34 -16.68 11.68 1.60
C VAL A 34 -16.71 11.21 3.05
N CYS A 35 -16.63 9.89 3.23
CA CYS A 35 -16.67 9.24 4.53
C CYS A 35 -15.46 8.30 4.71
N ILE A 36 -15.23 7.92 5.97
CA ILE A 36 -14.17 6.99 6.39
C ILE A 36 -14.83 5.68 6.81
N GLY A 37 -14.37 4.58 6.21
CA GLY A 37 -14.95 3.25 6.41
C GLY A 37 -13.94 2.27 7.02
N LEU A 38 -14.43 1.40 7.89
CA LEU A 38 -13.71 0.20 8.35
C LEU A 38 -14.30 -1.04 7.68
N ALA A 39 -13.49 -1.84 6.99
CA ALA A 39 -13.99 -3.04 6.33
C ALA A 39 -14.47 -4.09 7.34
N LYS A 40 -15.72 -4.53 7.19
CA LYS A 40 -16.32 -5.63 7.92
C LYS A 40 -16.51 -6.81 6.98
N GLY A 41 -15.55 -7.73 6.98
CA GLY A 41 -15.49 -8.77 5.95
C GLY A 41 -15.31 -8.16 4.56
N ASP A 42 -15.76 -8.86 3.52
CA ASP A 42 -15.55 -8.43 2.13
C ASP A 42 -16.80 -7.78 1.51
N ASP A 43 -17.91 -7.73 2.25
CA ASP A 43 -19.21 -7.29 1.72
C ASP A 43 -19.69 -5.94 2.29
N ALA A 44 -19.12 -5.50 3.42
CA ALA A 44 -19.59 -4.29 4.10
C ALA A 44 -18.48 -3.42 4.70
N LEU A 45 -18.86 -2.18 4.98
CA LEU A 45 -18.10 -1.14 5.66
C LEU A 45 -18.86 -0.69 6.91
N LEU A 46 -18.16 -0.44 8.01
CA LEU A 46 -18.68 0.36 9.13
C LEU A 46 -18.35 1.82 8.88
N ASP A 47 -19.36 2.68 8.97
CA ASP A 47 -19.19 4.13 8.80
C ASP A 47 -18.53 4.76 10.04
N LEU A 48 -17.21 4.99 9.96
CA LEU A 48 -16.46 5.63 11.03
C LEU A 48 -16.71 7.14 11.09
N THR A 49 -17.22 7.75 10.02
CA THR A 49 -17.53 9.19 10.02
C THR A 49 -18.68 9.51 10.98
N ALA A 50 -19.66 8.61 11.10
CA ALA A 50 -20.69 8.69 12.14
C ALA A 50 -20.12 8.65 13.57
N ALA A 51 -18.93 8.08 13.76
CA ALA A 51 -18.21 8.03 15.04
C ALA A 51 -17.25 9.22 15.26
N GLY A 52 -17.28 10.22 14.37
CA GLY A 52 -16.38 11.39 14.44
C GLY A 52 -14.99 11.15 13.84
N VAL A 53 -14.80 10.13 13.00
CA VAL A 53 -13.56 9.97 12.23
C VAL A 53 -13.67 10.74 10.91
N GLU A 54 -12.94 11.84 10.83
CA GLU A 54 -13.02 12.78 9.70
C GLU A 54 -12.03 12.45 8.57
N SER A 55 -10.93 11.76 8.88
CA SER A 55 -9.87 11.46 7.91
C SER A 55 -9.06 10.21 8.29
N ILE A 56 -8.44 9.55 7.30
CA ILE A 56 -7.45 8.50 7.56
C ILE A 56 -6.25 9.08 8.30
N THR A 57 -5.84 10.31 7.97
CA THR A 57 -4.75 11.01 8.66
C THR A 57 -4.99 11.08 10.17
N SER A 58 -6.21 11.43 10.59
CA SER A 58 -6.57 11.50 12.03
C SER A 58 -6.46 10.16 12.76
N VAL A 59 -6.59 9.05 12.03
CA VAL A 59 -6.39 7.70 12.57
C VAL A 59 -4.91 7.42 12.69
N LEU A 60 -4.13 7.69 11.65
CA LEU A 60 -2.69 7.44 11.60
C LEU A 60 -1.89 8.28 12.62
N GLU A 61 -2.32 9.51 12.87
CA GLU A 61 -1.70 10.40 13.87
C GLU A 61 -2.10 10.09 15.32
N ASN A 62 -3.02 9.14 15.52
CA ASN A 62 -3.36 8.69 16.86
C ASN A 62 -2.19 7.96 17.53
N ALA A 63 -2.03 8.12 18.85
CA ALA A 63 -0.97 7.43 19.60
C ALA A 63 -1.09 5.90 19.55
N ASP A 64 -2.31 5.36 19.43
CA ASP A 64 -2.57 3.94 19.25
C ASP A 64 -3.68 3.73 18.19
N PRO A 65 -3.34 3.77 16.90
CA PRO A 65 -4.30 3.65 15.81
C PRO A 65 -5.00 2.29 15.82
N LYS A 66 -4.31 1.23 16.24
CA LYS A 66 -4.85 -0.13 16.28
C LYS A 66 -5.93 -0.25 17.33
N LYS A 67 -5.67 0.23 18.54
CA LYS A 67 -6.67 0.23 19.61
C LYS A 67 -7.87 1.08 19.24
N ARG A 68 -7.65 2.29 18.71
CA ARG A 68 -8.75 3.17 18.26
C ARG A 68 -9.66 2.47 17.26
N LEU A 69 -9.10 1.78 16.26
CA LEU A 69 -9.88 1.05 15.27
C LEU A 69 -10.57 -0.20 15.85
N ALA A 70 -9.95 -0.87 16.82
CA ALA A 70 -10.59 -1.98 17.54
C ALA A 70 -11.81 -1.50 18.34
N ASP A 71 -11.66 -0.42 19.11
CA ASP A 71 -12.75 0.17 19.91
C ASP A 71 -13.92 0.62 18.99
N LEU A 72 -13.60 1.21 17.83
CA LEU A 72 -14.60 1.59 16.82
C LEU A 72 -15.28 0.38 16.18
N SER A 73 -14.59 -0.75 16.01
CA SER A 73 -15.16 -1.96 15.41
C SER A 73 -16.21 -2.65 16.32
N GLU A 74 -16.16 -2.40 17.62
CA GLU A 74 -17.12 -2.91 18.61
C GLU A 74 -18.28 -1.93 18.86
N SER A 75 -18.22 -0.73 18.27
CA SER A 75 -19.25 0.30 18.40
C SER A 75 -20.46 0.00 17.50
N ASP A 76 -21.63 0.48 17.91
CA ASP A 76 -22.87 0.38 17.12
C ASP A 76 -22.87 1.43 16.00
N LEU A 77 -22.18 1.11 14.89
CA LEU A 77 -22.03 1.97 13.73
C LEU A 77 -22.85 1.45 12.56
N ALA A 78 -23.28 2.37 11.70
CA ALA A 78 -24.02 2.03 10.49
C ALA A 78 -23.16 1.19 9.54
N GLU A 79 -23.76 0.11 9.03
CA GLU A 79 -23.17 -0.73 7.99
C GLU A 79 -23.57 -0.20 6.61
N VAL A 80 -22.59 -0.13 5.71
CA VAL A 80 -22.74 0.33 4.34
C VAL A 80 -22.23 -0.75 3.40
N SER A 81 -23.01 -1.10 2.37
CA SER A 81 -22.58 -2.05 1.34
C SER A 81 -21.50 -1.44 0.44
N TYR A 82 -20.54 -2.26 -0.02
CA TYR A 82 -19.59 -1.81 -1.04
C TYR A 82 -20.28 -1.41 -2.36
N ASP A 83 -21.43 -2.02 -2.67
CA ASP A 83 -22.16 -1.74 -3.91
C ASP A 83 -22.81 -0.34 -3.92
N ASP A 84 -23.00 0.27 -2.75
CA ASP A 84 -23.69 1.56 -2.59
C ASP A 84 -22.72 2.74 -2.54
N VAL A 85 -21.41 2.49 -2.68
CA VAL A 85 -20.37 3.51 -2.49
C VAL A 85 -19.31 3.47 -3.59
N THR A 86 -18.61 4.59 -3.76
CA THR A 86 -17.40 4.65 -4.59
C THR A 86 -16.16 4.73 -3.70
N LEU A 87 -15.26 3.76 -3.80
CA LEU A 87 -13.99 3.79 -3.05
C LEU A 87 -13.07 4.89 -3.60
N LEU A 88 -12.45 5.63 -2.70
CA LEU A 88 -11.50 6.71 -3.03
C LEU A 88 -10.06 6.27 -2.72
N SER A 89 -9.09 6.99 -3.27
CA SER A 89 -7.69 6.85 -2.87
C SER A 89 -7.56 7.04 -1.35
N PRO A 90 -6.84 6.18 -0.63
CA PRO A 90 -6.61 6.36 0.81
C PRO A 90 -5.65 7.52 1.12
N ILE A 91 -4.99 8.07 0.10
CA ILE A 91 -4.07 9.20 0.23
C ILE A 91 -4.87 10.49 0.23
N GLU A 92 -4.65 11.32 1.24
CA GLU A 92 -5.38 12.57 1.47
C GLU A 92 -4.47 13.76 1.16
N VAL A 93 -3.57 14.10 2.08
CA VAL A 93 -2.67 15.26 1.97
C VAL A 93 -1.19 14.84 1.92
N GLN A 94 -0.92 13.53 2.03
CA GLN A 94 0.42 12.99 2.13
C GLN A 94 1.14 13.06 0.78
N GLU A 95 2.41 13.47 0.81
CA GLU A 95 3.32 13.27 -0.30
C GLU A 95 3.57 11.78 -0.53
N VAL A 96 3.62 11.37 -1.80
CA VAL A 96 3.98 10.01 -2.17
C VAL A 96 5.46 9.96 -2.51
N TRP A 97 6.20 9.19 -1.73
CA TRP A 97 7.60 8.87 -1.94
C TRP A 97 7.75 7.38 -2.29
N ALA A 98 8.74 7.06 -3.11
CA ALA A 98 9.00 5.69 -3.54
C ALA A 98 10.47 5.32 -3.34
N ALA A 99 10.70 4.05 -3.01
CA ALA A 99 12.02 3.44 -2.96
C ALA A 99 12.27 2.62 -4.23
N GLY A 100 13.37 2.93 -4.94
CA GLY A 100 13.80 2.21 -6.13
C GLY A 100 14.54 0.92 -5.80
N VAL A 101 14.54 -0.04 -6.74
CA VAL A 101 15.42 -1.24 -6.76
C VAL A 101 15.42 -2.04 -5.45
N THR A 102 14.24 -2.30 -4.89
CA THR A 102 14.10 -3.00 -3.60
C THR A 102 14.08 -4.53 -3.71
N TYR A 103 14.00 -5.09 -4.92
CA TYR A 103 13.98 -6.55 -5.16
C TYR A 103 15.03 -6.98 -6.19
N LEU A 104 15.72 -8.09 -5.91
CA LEU A 104 16.76 -8.67 -6.78
C LEU A 104 16.28 -8.91 -8.22
N ARG A 105 15.02 -9.31 -8.43
CA ARG A 105 14.42 -9.52 -9.76
C ARG A 105 14.23 -8.23 -10.58
N SER A 106 14.20 -7.06 -9.93
CA SER A 106 14.16 -5.77 -10.64
C SER A 106 15.52 -5.34 -11.18
N LYS A 107 16.61 -5.97 -10.70
CA LYS A 107 17.97 -5.78 -11.18
C LYS A 107 18.18 -6.48 -12.53
N ASP A 108 17.86 -7.77 -12.60
CA ASP A 108 18.13 -8.60 -13.79
C ASP A 108 17.38 -8.10 -15.03
N ALA A 109 16.10 -7.73 -14.90
CA ALA A 109 15.29 -7.21 -16.00
C ALA A 109 15.79 -5.87 -16.57
N ARG A 110 16.55 -5.08 -15.79
CA ARG A 110 17.09 -3.78 -16.23
C ARG A 110 18.52 -3.85 -16.73
N MET A 111 19.27 -4.89 -16.36
CA MET A 111 20.58 -5.17 -16.94
C MET A 111 20.49 -5.66 -18.38
N GLU A 112 19.38 -6.32 -18.75
CA GLU A 112 19.17 -6.87 -20.09
C GLU A 112 18.72 -5.82 -21.13
N GLU A 113 18.21 -4.66 -20.70
CA GLU A 113 17.72 -3.60 -21.59
C GLU A 113 18.80 -2.61 -22.07
N SER A 114 19.98 -2.52 -21.43
CA SER A 114 21.08 -1.64 -21.89
C SER A 114 22.41 -1.86 -21.15
N ASP A 115 23.51 -1.95 -21.92
CA ASP A 115 24.90 -2.04 -21.42
C ASP A 115 25.35 -0.78 -20.64
N PHE A 116 24.69 0.38 -20.86
CA PHE A 116 25.08 1.65 -20.22
C PHE A 116 24.35 1.88 -18.88
N SER A 117 23.12 1.38 -18.72
CA SER A 117 22.33 1.54 -17.49
C SER A 117 22.74 0.62 -16.35
N ALA A 118 23.37 -0.53 -16.64
CA ALA A 118 23.84 -1.48 -15.62
C ALA A 118 24.74 -0.80 -14.56
N THR A 119 25.63 0.10 -14.98
CA THR A 119 26.62 0.75 -14.09
C THR A 119 26.03 1.75 -13.10
N ALA A 120 24.89 2.39 -13.41
CA ALA A 120 24.24 3.34 -12.52
C ALA A 120 23.37 2.63 -11.47
N TYR A 121 22.65 1.58 -11.87
CA TYR A 121 21.80 0.80 -10.97
C TYR A 121 22.59 -0.12 -10.04
N ASP A 122 23.73 -0.67 -10.50
CA ASP A 122 24.63 -1.45 -9.64
C ASP A 122 25.16 -0.63 -8.46
N ARG A 123 25.53 0.63 -8.70
CA ARG A 123 26.02 1.54 -7.65
C ARG A 123 24.97 1.86 -6.60
N VAL A 124 23.70 1.98 -7.00
CA VAL A 124 22.58 2.22 -6.09
C VAL A 124 22.27 0.95 -5.28
N TYR A 125 22.39 -0.22 -5.89
CA TYR A 125 22.11 -1.50 -5.23
C TYR A 125 23.12 -1.84 -4.12
N ASP A 126 24.41 -1.63 -4.39
CA ASP A 126 25.48 -1.91 -3.42
C ASP A 126 25.69 -0.77 -2.42
N ALA A 127 25.01 0.36 -2.60
CA ALA A 127 25.11 1.49 -1.68
C ALA A 127 24.41 1.19 -0.34
N PRO A 128 25.01 1.55 0.81
CA PRO A 128 24.33 1.48 2.11
C PRO A 128 23.08 2.36 2.22
N ARG A 129 22.95 3.36 1.34
CA ARG A 129 21.83 4.30 1.31
C ARG A 129 20.88 3.93 0.16
N PRO A 130 19.61 3.62 0.42
CA PRO A 130 18.66 3.28 -0.64
C PRO A 130 18.33 4.50 -1.50
N GLU A 131 17.91 4.25 -2.73
CA GLU A 131 17.30 5.27 -3.58
C GLU A 131 15.89 5.59 -3.10
N ILE A 132 15.66 6.86 -2.80
CA ILE A 132 14.36 7.43 -2.44
C ILE A 132 14.09 8.59 -3.40
N PHE A 133 12.92 8.59 -4.05
CA PHE A 133 12.51 9.66 -4.95
C PHE A 133 11.07 10.08 -4.71
N PHE A 134 10.82 11.38 -4.90
CA PHE A 134 9.47 11.94 -4.87
C PHE A 134 8.67 11.40 -6.06
N LYS A 135 7.54 10.76 -5.79
CA LYS A 135 6.70 10.13 -6.81
C LYS A 135 5.57 11.03 -7.24
N SER A 136 4.86 11.63 -6.29
CA SER A 136 3.64 12.38 -6.59
C SER A 136 3.14 13.23 -5.42
N LEU A 137 2.44 14.31 -5.77
CA LEU A 137 1.47 14.95 -4.89
C LEU A 137 0.19 14.10 -4.78
N PRO A 138 -0.59 14.24 -3.70
CA PRO A 138 -1.78 13.42 -3.45
C PRO A 138 -2.87 13.59 -4.53
N GLU A 139 -3.03 14.77 -5.13
CA GLU A 139 -4.11 15.04 -6.11
C GLU A 139 -3.95 14.26 -7.42
N LYS A 140 -2.79 13.63 -7.62
CA LYS A 140 -2.49 12.82 -8.80
C LYS A 140 -2.54 11.31 -8.50
N VAL A 141 -2.88 10.91 -7.27
CA VAL A 141 -3.11 9.51 -6.89
C VAL A 141 -4.56 9.16 -7.21
N VAL A 142 -4.75 8.02 -7.89
CA VAL A 142 -6.09 7.53 -8.26
C VAL A 142 -6.50 6.37 -7.36
N ALA A 143 -7.81 6.11 -7.23
CA ALA A 143 -8.30 4.99 -6.44
C ALA A 143 -7.97 3.64 -7.11
N CYS A 144 -8.15 2.56 -6.37
CA CYS A 144 -8.01 1.22 -6.95
C CYS A 144 -9.07 1.02 -8.05
N GLY A 145 -8.64 0.63 -9.25
CA GLY A 145 -9.54 0.42 -10.39
C GLY A 145 -9.75 1.65 -11.28
N ASP A 146 -9.36 2.84 -10.82
CA ASP A 146 -9.48 4.08 -11.60
C ASP A 146 -8.43 4.17 -12.72
N PRO A 147 -8.75 4.90 -13.81
CA PRO A 147 -7.83 5.08 -14.91
C PRO A 147 -6.59 5.89 -14.51
N VAL A 148 -5.42 5.40 -14.87
CA VAL A 148 -4.15 6.12 -14.68
C VAL A 148 -3.87 7.09 -15.83
N GLY A 149 -3.25 8.23 -15.52
CA GLY A 149 -2.82 9.20 -16.53
C GLY A 149 -1.62 8.70 -17.34
N ILE A 150 -1.75 8.67 -18.66
CA ILE A 150 -0.67 8.28 -19.58
C ILE A 150 -0.14 9.53 -20.29
N ARG A 151 1.18 9.74 -20.26
CA ARG A 151 1.81 10.83 -21.01
C ARG A 151 1.74 10.52 -22.50
N HIS A 152 1.32 11.50 -23.29
CA HIS A 152 1.13 11.40 -24.74
C HIS A 152 2.38 10.96 -25.54
N SER A 153 3.59 11.04 -24.96
CA SER A 153 4.85 10.93 -25.70
C SER A 153 5.64 9.61 -25.56
N HIS A 154 5.09 8.51 -25.00
CA HIS A 154 5.86 7.27 -24.81
C HIS A 154 5.04 5.99 -25.08
N ASP A 155 5.63 5.05 -25.85
CA ASP A 155 5.06 3.76 -26.29
C ASP A 155 5.44 2.57 -25.37
N GLN A 156 6.09 2.81 -24.23
CA GLN A 156 6.51 1.75 -23.31
C GLN A 156 5.75 1.80 -21.98
N ARG A 157 5.15 0.66 -21.62
CA ARG A 157 4.34 0.46 -20.43
C ARG A 157 5.15 -0.26 -19.36
N LEU A 158 5.35 0.36 -18.21
CA LEU A 158 5.73 -0.35 -16.99
C LEU A 158 4.88 0.19 -15.84
N ALA A 159 3.80 -0.53 -15.51
CA ALA A 159 3.09 -0.31 -14.27
C ALA A 159 3.95 -0.89 -13.13
N SER A 160 4.52 -0.02 -12.29
CA SER A 160 5.21 -0.44 -11.08
C SER A 160 4.20 -0.50 -9.93
N ALA A 161 3.81 -1.70 -9.49
CA ALA A 161 3.17 -1.86 -8.19
C ALA A 161 4.23 -1.63 -7.11
N GLN A 162 4.11 -0.55 -6.35
CA GLN A 162 5.02 -0.21 -5.25
C GLN A 162 4.21 -0.11 -3.96
N PHE A 163 4.71 -0.72 -2.88
CA PHE A 163 4.19 -0.51 -1.55
C PHE A 163 4.48 0.94 -1.13
N LEU A 164 3.46 1.62 -0.61
CA LEU A 164 3.61 2.93 -0.02
C LEU A 164 4.27 2.77 1.36
N MET A 165 5.44 3.36 1.57
CA MET A 165 5.94 3.55 2.94
C MET A 165 5.28 4.81 3.50
N GLN A 166 4.55 4.65 4.61
CA GLN A 166 4.17 5.72 5.52
C GLN A 166 5.01 5.56 6.79
#